data_AF-A0A671WN85-F1
#
_entry.id   AF-A0A671WN85-F1
#
_cell.length_a   1.000
_cell.length_b   1.000
_cell.length_c   1.000
_cell.angle_alpha   90.00
_cell.angle_beta   90.00
_cell.angle_gamma   90.00
#
_symmetry.space_group_name_H-M   'P 1'
#
loop_
_entity.id
_entity.type
_entity.pdbx_description
1 polymer ?
#
loop_
_entity_poly.entity_id
_entity_poly.type
_entity_poly.pdbx_seq_one_letter_code
_entity_poly.pdbx_strand_id
1 'polypeptide(L)'
;MDARKHQPTSNEPQQRLQALTEENLQLRDKTEHLFTKVGYLESRLGQLASSSTDLSCRLVQSEEEKLKISKELVEEKIQTNKMREQFEEEMFELKNKILNQDSIITELEMERGKIIRELQSAEALLKAGEKSGRALTEENATLKKNYQALAKAHDKELAQSEELSAELLALAQAQDALRGQLAEQQQSVRSTTQGLQGELDRVRALISCMSCDRVKLEDLATLDKEQKTMEKTLLENQDEIREMLELMRNSYEEQQKKLEERVVAMGKEQQESKRAIRNSQLELSEQSAVLMCSQSQVKEAEQENSKLQLQVKELNEEYRARLVCYLRDIAEYIDGLGEGKCPSETSKMRVFVDSMLRDVRSSYRLREEQLASAARSYKKRLQKIVMTHHALLIAYRVQREQILAKPEIGLDPGPPEAHFSLEHTELRDETAKELQNLRQDKARLEAQLEAARGQVAVLKMPVQNVTHQQPAKLEQICEESWSDIRKQLRESTGATLVGFEKERALLVTRATVAEAQVLELQDYIDKHLGRRDRAFLNLSASQPKRRGTG
;
A
#
# COMPACT_ATOMS: atom_id res chain seq x y z
N MET A 1 -85.78 -108.05 -103.67
CA MET A 1 -86.92 -107.17 -103.35
C MET A 1 -86.44 -106.19 -102.29
N ASP A 2 -86.53 -104.91 -102.64
CA ASP A 2 -86.37 -103.70 -101.82
C ASP A 2 -84.99 -103.25 -101.32
N ALA A 3 -84.39 -102.41 -102.18
CA ALA A 3 -83.34 -101.46 -101.87
C ALA A 3 -83.90 -100.23 -101.12
N ARG A 4 -83.38 -99.94 -99.92
CA ARG A 4 -83.35 -98.60 -99.28
C ARG A 4 -82.07 -98.51 -98.47
N LYS A 5 -80.99 -98.02 -99.08
CA LYS A 5 -80.45 -96.64 -98.98
C LYS A 5 -80.03 -96.25 -97.56
N HIS A 6 -78.71 -96.20 -97.38
CA HIS A 6 -78.00 -95.45 -96.36
C HIS A 6 -78.57 -94.03 -96.17
N GLN A 7 -78.75 -93.63 -94.91
CA GLN A 7 -78.67 -92.25 -94.46
C GLN A 7 -77.90 -92.26 -93.14
N PRO A 8 -76.79 -91.51 -93.01
CA PRO A 8 -76.10 -91.35 -91.73
C PRO A 8 -77.00 -90.52 -90.80
N THR A 9 -77.09 -90.90 -89.54
CA THR A 9 -77.68 -90.10 -88.47
C THR A 9 -76.89 -88.80 -88.30
N SER A 10 -77.30 -87.77 -89.04
CA SER A 10 -76.61 -86.47 -89.23
C SER A 10 -76.50 -85.57 -87.98
N ASN A 11 -76.76 -86.07 -86.77
CA ASN A 11 -76.90 -85.24 -85.57
C ASN A 11 -75.84 -85.48 -84.47
N GLU A 12 -75.06 -86.57 -84.50
CA GLU A 12 -73.97 -86.81 -83.54
C GLU A 12 -72.85 -85.75 -83.57
N PRO A 13 -72.32 -85.31 -84.74
CA PRO A 13 -71.31 -84.25 -84.75
C PRO A 13 -71.88 -82.90 -84.32
N GLN A 14 -73.18 -82.64 -84.57
CA GLN A 14 -73.87 -81.41 -84.16
C GLN A 14 -74.07 -81.33 -82.64
N GLN A 15 -74.50 -82.42 -82.01
CA GLN A 15 -74.62 -82.49 -80.54
C GLN A 15 -73.27 -82.39 -79.85
N ARG A 16 -72.22 -83.02 -80.42
CA ARG A 16 -70.86 -82.91 -79.88
C ARG A 16 -70.28 -81.51 -80.05
N LEU A 17 -70.58 -80.83 -81.16
CA LEU A 17 -70.24 -79.42 -81.34
C LEU A 17 -70.98 -78.52 -80.33
N GLN A 18 -72.28 -78.74 -80.10
CA GLN A 18 -73.03 -77.99 -79.08
C GLN A 18 -72.46 -78.17 -77.67
N ALA A 19 -72.19 -79.42 -77.26
CA ALA A 19 -71.55 -79.71 -75.97
C ALA A 19 -70.16 -79.06 -75.83
N LEU A 20 -69.34 -79.10 -76.89
CA LEU A 20 -68.05 -78.41 -76.92
C LEU A 20 -68.21 -76.89 -76.88
N THR A 21 -69.28 -76.33 -77.44
CA THR A 21 -69.55 -74.89 -77.42
C THR A 21 -69.97 -74.44 -76.02
N GLU A 22 -70.82 -75.22 -75.36
CA GLU A 22 -71.22 -75.00 -73.96
C GLU A 22 -70.05 -75.18 -73.00
N GLU A 23 -69.20 -76.19 -73.20
CA GLU A 23 -67.97 -76.38 -72.42
C GLU A 23 -66.99 -75.22 -72.61
N ASN A 24 -66.79 -74.76 -73.86
CA ASN A 24 -65.98 -73.58 -74.13
C ASN A 24 -66.54 -72.31 -73.48
N LEU A 25 -67.86 -72.15 -73.44
CA LEU A 25 -68.50 -71.03 -72.76
C LEU A 25 -68.26 -71.11 -71.25
N GLN A 26 -68.45 -72.28 -70.62
CA GLN A 26 -68.15 -72.49 -69.20
C GLN A 26 -66.66 -72.27 -68.87
N LEU A 27 -65.75 -72.68 -69.77
CA LEU A 27 -64.33 -72.43 -69.62
C LEU A 27 -64.02 -70.93 -69.71
N ARG A 28 -64.68 -70.19 -70.60
CA ARG A 28 -64.56 -68.73 -70.68
C ARG A 28 -65.07 -68.06 -69.41
N ASP A 29 -66.25 -68.42 -68.92
CA ASP A 29 -66.80 -67.87 -67.67
C ASP A 29 -65.89 -68.15 -66.47
N LYS A 30 -65.34 -69.38 -66.37
CA LYS A 30 -64.35 -69.74 -65.35
C LYS A 30 -63.07 -68.92 -65.49
N THR A 31 -62.61 -68.71 -66.72
CA THR A 31 -61.40 -67.92 -67.00
C THR A 31 -61.61 -66.45 -66.63
N GLU A 32 -62.76 -65.86 -66.95
CA GLU A 32 -63.13 -64.50 -66.54
C GLU A 32 -63.23 -64.38 -65.01
N HIS A 33 -63.81 -65.38 -64.34
CA HIS A 33 -63.84 -65.42 -62.87
C HIS A 33 -62.43 -65.52 -62.26
N LEU A 34 -61.55 -66.30 -62.86
CA LEU A 34 -60.14 -66.36 -62.43
C LEU A 34 -59.43 -65.02 -62.66
N PHE A 35 -59.65 -64.35 -63.80
CA PHE A 35 -59.06 -63.03 -64.06
C PHE A 35 -59.51 -61.96 -63.06
N THR A 36 -60.80 -61.91 -62.74
CA THR A 36 -61.32 -60.99 -61.71
C THR A 36 -60.74 -61.28 -60.33
N LYS A 37 -60.59 -62.56 -59.97
CA LYS A 37 -59.95 -62.97 -58.72
C LYS A 37 -58.46 -62.61 -58.69
N VAL A 38 -57.73 -62.80 -59.79
CA VAL A 38 -56.32 -62.39 -59.91
C VAL A 38 -56.20 -60.88 -59.76
N GLY A 39 -57.01 -60.08 -60.46
CA GLY A 39 -56.99 -58.61 -60.33
C GLY A 39 -57.32 -58.13 -58.91
N TYR A 40 -58.24 -58.80 -58.21
CA TYR A 40 -58.50 -58.53 -56.79
C TYR A 40 -57.29 -58.82 -55.90
N LEU A 41 -56.63 -59.98 -56.10
CA LEU A 41 -55.44 -60.35 -55.36
C LEU A 41 -54.26 -59.41 -55.64
N GLU A 42 -54.06 -59.01 -56.90
CA GLU A 42 -53.04 -58.03 -57.30
C GLU A 42 -53.29 -56.67 -56.64
N SER A 43 -54.55 -56.20 -56.63
CA SER A 43 -54.92 -54.94 -55.96
C SER A 43 -54.67 -55.01 -54.45
N ARG A 44 -55.02 -56.13 -53.82
CA ARG A 44 -54.77 -56.35 -52.38
C ARG A 44 -53.28 -56.47 -52.06
N LEU A 45 -52.50 -57.10 -52.94
CA LEU A 45 -51.04 -57.16 -52.83
C LEU A 45 -50.44 -55.76 -52.95
N GLY A 46 -50.92 -54.93 -53.87
CA GLY A 46 -50.51 -53.53 -54.02
C GLY A 46 -50.78 -52.70 -52.76
N GLN A 47 -51.96 -52.84 -52.16
CA GLN A 47 -52.32 -52.19 -50.89
C GLN A 47 -51.47 -52.69 -49.71
N LEU A 48 -51.17 -54.00 -49.66
CA LEU A 48 -50.28 -54.58 -48.66
C LEU A 48 -48.84 -54.07 -48.82
N ALA A 49 -48.34 -53.97 -50.05
CA ALA A 49 -47.03 -53.41 -50.33
C ALA A 49 -46.97 -51.93 -49.93
N SER A 50 -47.97 -51.12 -50.29
CA SER A 50 -48.00 -49.69 -49.94
C SER A 50 -48.11 -49.46 -48.42
N SER A 51 -48.93 -50.25 -47.72
CA SER A 51 -49.04 -50.16 -46.26
C SER A 51 -47.77 -50.65 -45.56
N SER A 52 -47.12 -51.70 -46.07
CA SER A 52 -45.81 -52.14 -45.57
C SER A 52 -44.74 -51.06 -45.77
N THR A 53 -44.72 -50.38 -46.91
CA THR A 53 -43.76 -49.29 -47.14
C THR A 53 -44.03 -48.08 -46.25
N ASP A 54 -45.31 -47.71 -46.04
CA ASP A 54 -45.68 -46.60 -45.17
C ASP A 54 -45.31 -46.88 -43.69
N LEU A 55 -45.54 -48.10 -43.21
CA LEU A 55 -45.13 -48.51 -41.86
C LEU A 55 -43.61 -48.45 -41.70
N SER A 56 -42.84 -48.92 -42.69
CA SER A 56 -41.38 -48.81 -42.67
C SER A 56 -40.90 -47.36 -42.65
N CYS A 57 -41.50 -46.47 -43.44
CA CYS A 57 -41.17 -45.03 -43.43
C CYS A 57 -41.46 -44.40 -42.06
N ARG A 58 -42.61 -44.70 -41.45
CA ARG A 58 -42.97 -44.21 -40.12
C ARG A 58 -42.04 -44.73 -39.03
N LEU A 59 -41.61 -45.98 -39.12
CA LEU A 59 -40.62 -46.55 -38.20
C LEU A 59 -39.29 -45.79 -38.30
N VAL A 60 -38.77 -45.58 -39.51
CA VAL A 60 -37.53 -44.82 -39.74
C VAL A 60 -37.63 -43.41 -39.16
N GLN A 61 -38.73 -42.69 -39.41
CA GLN A 61 -38.96 -41.35 -38.84
C GLN A 61 -38.96 -41.39 -37.30
N SER A 62 -39.62 -42.38 -36.69
CA SER A 62 -39.63 -42.52 -35.22
C SER A 62 -38.25 -42.82 -34.65
N GLU A 63 -37.41 -43.59 -35.35
CA GLU A 63 -36.03 -43.85 -34.96
C GLU A 63 -35.15 -42.61 -35.09
N GLU A 64 -35.33 -41.82 -36.17
CA GLU A 64 -34.65 -40.55 -36.36
C GLU A 64 -35.01 -39.53 -35.27
N GLU A 65 -36.29 -39.40 -34.92
CA GLU A 65 -36.75 -38.55 -33.82
C GLU A 65 -36.19 -39.00 -32.48
N LYS A 66 -36.18 -40.31 -32.20
CA LYS A 66 -35.57 -40.87 -30.99
C LYS A 66 -34.07 -40.57 -30.92
N LEU A 67 -33.35 -40.69 -32.04
CA LEU A 67 -31.93 -40.34 -32.10
C LEU A 67 -31.73 -38.84 -31.87
N LYS A 68 -32.58 -37.99 -32.46
CA LYS A 68 -32.54 -36.53 -32.25
C LYS A 68 -32.74 -36.16 -30.78
N ILE A 69 -33.76 -36.71 -30.12
CA ILE A 69 -34.00 -36.50 -28.69
C ILE A 69 -32.83 -37.03 -27.84
N SER A 70 -32.28 -38.20 -28.19
CA SER A 70 -31.14 -38.76 -27.46
C SER A 70 -29.88 -37.90 -27.59
N LYS A 71 -29.68 -37.27 -28.76
CA LYS A 71 -28.60 -36.32 -29.01
C LYS A 71 -28.78 -35.04 -28.19
N GLU A 72 -29.96 -34.43 -28.24
CA GLU A 72 -30.30 -33.23 -27.46
C GLU A 72 -30.13 -33.49 -25.95
N LEU A 73 -30.54 -34.65 -25.45
CA LEU A 73 -30.35 -35.04 -24.05
C LEU A 73 -28.87 -35.13 -23.65
N VAL A 74 -28.02 -35.68 -24.54
CA VAL A 74 -26.57 -35.75 -24.30
C VAL A 74 -25.95 -34.36 -24.34
N GLU A 75 -26.36 -33.50 -25.28
CA GLU A 75 -25.90 -32.10 -25.36
C GLU A 75 -26.26 -31.31 -24.09
N GLU A 76 -27.50 -31.41 -23.61
CA GLU A 76 -27.95 -30.79 -22.36
C GLU A 76 -27.16 -31.32 -21.15
N LYS A 77 -26.85 -32.62 -21.12
CA LYS A 77 -26.04 -33.21 -20.04
C LYS A 77 -24.59 -32.71 -20.08
N ILE A 78 -24.02 -32.52 -21.27
CA ILE A 78 -22.69 -31.92 -21.44
C ILE A 78 -22.71 -30.47 -20.97
N GLN A 79 -23.72 -29.68 -21.37
CA GLN A 79 -23.86 -28.29 -20.93
C GLN A 79 -24.02 -28.19 -19.41
N THR A 80 -24.86 -29.03 -18.81
CA THR A 80 -25.05 -29.09 -17.35
C THR A 80 -23.75 -29.42 -16.63
N ASN A 81 -22.98 -30.40 -17.13
CA ASN A 81 -21.67 -30.74 -16.56
C ASN A 81 -20.67 -29.60 -16.71
N LYS A 82 -20.65 -28.92 -17.87
CA LYS A 82 -19.78 -27.76 -18.10
C LYS A 82 -20.08 -26.61 -17.14
N MET A 83 -21.36 -26.32 -16.90
CA MET A 83 -21.76 -25.32 -15.91
C MET A 83 -21.33 -25.75 -14.50
N ARG A 84 -21.48 -27.04 -14.14
CA ARG A 84 -21.01 -27.55 -12.85
C ARG A 84 -19.50 -27.40 -12.67
N GLU A 85 -18.72 -27.75 -13.68
CA GLU A 85 -17.25 -27.61 -13.67
C GLU A 85 -16.84 -26.15 -13.46
N GLN A 86 -17.49 -25.21 -14.15
CA GLN A 86 -17.25 -23.77 -13.95
C GLN A 86 -17.57 -23.33 -12.51
N PHE A 87 -18.69 -23.78 -11.95
CA PHE A 87 -19.02 -23.46 -10.56
C PHE A 87 -18.01 -24.08 -9.57
N GLU A 88 -17.52 -25.28 -9.83
CA GLU A 88 -16.49 -25.93 -9.01
C GLU A 88 -15.14 -25.17 -9.09
N GLU A 89 -14.76 -24.70 -10.27
CA GLU A 89 -13.57 -23.86 -10.48
C GLU A 89 -13.68 -22.52 -9.75
N GLU A 90 -14.78 -21.78 -9.95
CA GLU A 90 -15.05 -20.52 -9.25
C GLU A 90 -15.05 -20.70 -7.72
N MET A 91 -15.66 -21.78 -7.23
CA MET A 91 -15.67 -22.12 -5.81
C MET A 91 -14.26 -22.39 -5.28
N PHE A 92 -13.41 -23.06 -6.05
CA PHE A 92 -12.02 -23.32 -5.67
C PHE A 92 -11.20 -22.02 -5.64
N GLU A 93 -11.36 -21.15 -6.65
CA GLU A 93 -10.72 -19.84 -6.67
C GLU A 93 -11.14 -18.96 -5.49
N LEU A 94 -12.45 -18.90 -5.21
CA LEU A 94 -12.98 -18.14 -4.08
C LEU A 94 -12.46 -18.69 -2.75
N LYS A 95 -12.41 -20.02 -2.59
CA LYS A 95 -11.84 -20.65 -1.39
C LYS A 95 -10.37 -20.29 -1.21
N ASN A 96 -9.58 -20.28 -2.28
CA ASN A 96 -8.18 -19.86 -2.21
C ASN A 96 -8.03 -18.38 -1.85
N LYS A 97 -8.89 -17.50 -2.41
CA LYS A 97 -8.91 -16.08 -2.03
C LYS A 97 -9.25 -15.89 -0.54
N ILE A 98 -10.22 -16.63 -0.03
CA ILE A 98 -10.58 -16.60 1.41
C ILE A 98 -9.40 -17.06 2.26
N LEU A 99 -8.75 -18.18 1.93
CA LEU A 99 -7.59 -18.66 2.68
C LEU A 99 -6.42 -17.67 2.68
N ASN A 100 -6.16 -17.01 1.56
CA ASN A 100 -5.15 -15.96 1.47
C ASN A 100 -5.52 -14.74 2.33
N GLN A 101 -6.79 -14.33 2.30
CA GLN A 101 -7.28 -13.24 3.15
C GLN A 101 -7.20 -13.60 4.63
N ASP A 102 -7.55 -14.82 5.02
CA ASP A 102 -7.42 -15.31 6.39
C ASP A 102 -5.95 -15.29 6.84
N SER A 103 -5.01 -15.68 5.97
CA SER A 103 -3.57 -15.58 6.26
C SER A 103 -3.16 -14.13 6.55
N ILE A 104 -3.54 -13.19 5.67
CA ILE A 104 -3.25 -11.76 5.86
C ILE A 104 -3.89 -11.23 7.15
N ILE A 105 -5.13 -11.62 7.45
CA ILE A 105 -5.80 -11.23 8.70
C ILE A 105 -4.99 -11.72 9.89
N THR A 106 -4.56 -12.98 9.92
CA THR A 106 -3.76 -13.51 11.03
C THR A 106 -2.43 -12.77 11.21
N GLU A 107 -1.77 -12.38 10.12
CA GLU A 107 -0.55 -11.56 10.18
C GLU A 107 -0.83 -10.18 10.79
N LEU A 108 -1.89 -9.50 10.35
CA LEU A 108 -2.31 -8.21 10.89
C LEU A 108 -2.72 -8.29 12.36
N GLU A 109 -3.34 -9.40 12.79
CA GLU A 109 -3.67 -9.61 14.20
C GLU A 109 -2.42 -9.80 15.08
N MET A 110 -1.40 -10.47 14.55
CA MET A 110 -0.11 -10.62 15.22
C MET A 110 0.62 -9.28 15.33
N GLU A 111 0.61 -8.47 14.27
CA GLU A 111 1.16 -7.11 14.29
C GLU A 111 0.43 -6.20 15.27
N ARG A 112 -0.92 -6.24 15.27
CA ARG A 112 -1.75 -5.53 16.26
C ARG A 112 -1.37 -5.95 17.68
N GLY A 113 -1.21 -7.25 17.93
CA GLY A 113 -0.78 -7.78 19.23
C GLY A 113 0.64 -7.35 19.63
N LYS A 114 1.54 -7.15 18.67
CA LYS A 114 2.88 -6.59 18.90
C LYS A 114 2.81 -5.11 19.29
N ILE A 115 2.07 -4.31 18.53
CA ILE A 115 1.91 -2.87 18.79
C ILE A 115 1.24 -2.62 20.14
N ILE A 116 0.24 -3.42 20.52
CA ILE A 116 -0.41 -3.30 21.84
C ILE A 116 0.59 -3.54 22.97
N ARG A 117 1.49 -4.54 22.84
CA ARG A 117 2.53 -4.80 23.85
C ARG A 117 3.54 -3.67 23.94
N GLU A 118 3.96 -3.12 22.79
CA GLU A 118 4.86 -1.97 22.74
C GLU A 118 4.22 -0.74 23.39
N LEU A 119 2.94 -0.45 23.07
CA LEU A 119 2.18 0.62 23.69
C LEU A 119 2.10 0.47 25.21
N GLN A 120 1.75 -0.73 25.70
CA GLN A 120 1.71 -1.01 27.14
C GLN A 120 3.07 -0.79 27.81
N SER A 121 4.17 -1.18 27.15
CA SER A 121 5.52 -0.96 27.66
C SER A 121 5.89 0.53 27.72
N ALA A 122 5.53 1.30 26.69
CA ALA A 122 5.76 2.74 26.62
C ALA A 122 4.92 3.50 27.67
N GLU A 123 3.66 3.11 27.85
CA GLU A 123 2.80 3.65 28.91
C GLU A 123 3.37 3.38 30.31
N ALA A 124 3.92 2.18 30.54
CA ALA A 124 4.57 1.85 31.81
C ALA A 124 5.82 2.70 32.05
N LEU A 125 6.65 2.92 31.04
CA LEU A 125 7.83 3.80 31.10
C LEU A 125 7.43 5.25 31.37
N LEU A 126 6.40 5.75 30.69
CA LEU A 126 5.88 7.10 30.90
C LEU A 126 5.36 7.29 32.33
N LYS A 127 4.55 6.34 32.83
CA LYS A 127 4.07 6.36 34.23
C LYS A 127 5.22 6.32 35.24
N ALA A 128 6.30 5.59 34.94
CA ALA A 128 7.49 5.58 35.79
C ALA A 128 8.21 6.94 35.76
N GLY A 129 8.39 7.51 34.56
CA GLY A 129 8.99 8.84 34.37
C GLY A 129 8.20 9.96 35.05
N GLU A 130 6.87 9.93 34.99
CA GLU A 130 6.01 10.86 35.73
C GLU A 130 6.17 10.74 37.24
N LYS A 131 6.30 9.52 37.77
CA LYS A 131 6.53 9.30 39.20
C LYS A 131 7.89 9.86 39.63
N SER A 132 8.95 9.60 38.87
CA SER A 132 10.27 10.18 39.16
C SER A 132 10.27 11.70 39.01
N GLY A 133 9.57 12.25 38.02
CA GLY A 133 9.41 13.68 37.84
C GLY A 133 8.72 14.32 39.06
N ARG A 134 7.61 13.74 39.53
CA ARG A 134 6.93 14.19 40.76
C ARG A 134 7.87 14.16 41.98
N ALA A 135 8.60 13.06 42.19
CA ALA A 135 9.57 12.97 43.29
C ALA A 135 10.65 14.07 43.21
N LEU A 136 11.22 14.32 42.03
CA LEU A 136 12.19 15.39 41.83
C LEU A 136 11.59 16.79 42.08
N THR A 137 10.33 17.03 41.71
CA THR A 137 9.68 18.31 42.03
C THR A 137 9.46 18.51 43.52
N GLU A 138 9.14 17.43 44.25
CA GLU A 138 8.99 17.44 45.70
C GLU A 138 10.34 17.71 46.39
N GLU A 139 11.41 17.05 45.93
CA GLU A 139 12.79 17.28 46.40
C GLU A 139 13.27 18.71 46.12
N ASN A 140 13.00 19.25 44.92
CA ASN A 140 13.34 20.65 44.61
C ASN A 140 12.55 21.63 45.47
N ALA A 141 11.29 21.34 45.77
CA ALA A 141 10.48 22.16 46.66
C ALA A 141 11.00 22.13 48.10
N THR A 142 11.43 20.97 48.61
CA THR A 142 12.04 20.85 49.94
C THR A 142 13.39 21.56 50.00
N LEU A 143 14.23 21.38 48.99
CA LEU A 143 15.53 22.05 48.87
C LEU A 143 15.37 23.58 48.81
N LYS A 144 14.42 24.09 48.03
CA LYS A 144 14.10 25.53 47.98
C LYS A 144 13.68 26.08 49.34
N LYS A 145 12.86 25.34 50.09
CA LYS A 145 12.48 25.72 51.47
C LYS A 145 13.70 25.76 52.40
N ASN A 146 14.60 24.78 52.28
CA ASN A 146 15.84 24.75 53.07
C ASN A 146 16.75 25.93 52.76
N TYR A 147 16.97 26.25 51.48
CA TYR A 147 17.75 27.44 51.08
C TYR A 147 17.13 28.74 51.57
N GLN A 148 15.79 28.87 51.51
CA GLN A 148 15.10 30.04 52.06
C GLN A 148 15.28 30.16 53.58
N ALA A 149 15.26 29.03 54.31
CA ALA A 149 15.52 29.04 55.74
C ALA A 149 16.97 29.42 56.05
N LEU A 150 17.93 28.92 55.27
CA LEU A 150 19.35 29.24 55.41
C LEU A 150 19.64 30.71 55.10
N ALA A 151 19.06 31.26 54.02
CA ALA A 151 19.19 32.67 53.69
C ALA A 151 18.68 33.57 54.83
N LYS A 152 17.50 33.27 55.39
CA LYS A 152 16.97 33.98 56.56
C LYS A 152 17.85 33.87 57.80
N ALA A 153 18.54 32.75 57.99
CA ALA A 153 19.48 32.59 59.11
C ALA A 153 20.74 33.43 58.88
N HIS A 154 21.26 33.44 57.65
CA HIS A 154 22.41 34.25 57.27
C HIS A 154 22.12 35.76 57.37
N ASP A 155 20.96 36.22 56.92
CA ASP A 155 20.54 37.62 57.05
C ASP A 155 20.50 38.08 58.52
N LYS A 156 20.07 37.19 59.43
CA LYS A 156 20.07 37.47 60.88
C LYS A 156 21.49 37.56 61.44
N GLU A 157 22.40 36.70 61.00
CA GLU A 157 23.79 36.72 61.43
C GLU A 157 24.53 37.96 60.89
N LEU A 158 24.24 38.38 59.66
CA LEU A 158 24.71 39.64 59.10
C LEU A 158 24.23 40.83 59.93
N ALA A 159 22.93 40.90 60.26
CA ALA A 159 22.40 41.95 61.12
C ALA A 159 23.10 41.98 62.50
N GLN A 160 23.34 40.82 63.11
CA GLN A 160 24.09 40.72 64.36
C GLN A 160 25.55 41.17 64.21
N SER A 161 26.21 40.83 63.11
CA SER A 161 27.58 41.27 62.83
C SER A 161 27.66 42.78 62.56
N GLU A 162 26.66 43.36 61.89
CA GLU A 162 26.54 44.79 61.67
C GLU A 162 26.34 45.53 63.00
N GLU A 163 25.45 45.04 63.87
CA GLU A 163 25.26 45.55 65.23
C GLU A 163 26.58 45.52 66.02
N LEU A 164 27.27 44.38 66.05
CA LEU A 164 28.56 44.24 66.72
C LEU A 164 29.61 45.20 66.14
N SER A 165 29.65 45.37 64.82
CA SER A 165 30.58 46.31 64.18
C SER A 165 30.29 47.76 64.55
N ALA A 166 29.00 48.13 64.69
CA ALA A 166 28.58 49.46 65.14
C ALA A 166 28.96 49.69 66.61
N GLU A 167 28.81 48.68 67.48
CA GLU A 167 29.26 48.73 68.87
C GLU A 167 30.79 48.92 68.97
N LEU A 168 31.55 48.16 68.18
CA LEU A 168 33.02 48.30 68.12
C LEU A 168 33.45 49.68 67.62
N LEU A 169 32.79 50.22 66.61
CA LEU A 169 33.03 51.58 66.13
C LEU A 169 32.71 52.62 67.20
N ALA A 170 31.59 52.49 67.91
CA ALA A 170 31.23 53.38 69.01
C ALA A 170 32.26 53.33 70.16
N LEU A 171 32.76 52.14 70.49
CA LEU A 171 33.84 51.95 71.47
C LEU A 171 35.16 52.60 71.00
N ALA A 172 35.53 52.44 69.73
CA ALA A 172 36.72 53.07 69.17
C ALA A 172 36.60 54.61 69.20
N GLN A 173 35.44 55.15 68.81
CA GLN A 173 35.15 56.59 68.91
C GLN A 173 35.20 57.10 70.35
N ALA A 174 34.67 56.33 71.31
CA ALA A 174 34.76 56.67 72.73
C ALA A 174 36.22 56.64 73.23
N GLN A 175 37.02 55.67 72.77
CA GLN A 175 38.44 55.59 73.08
C GLN A 175 39.22 56.79 72.51
N ASP A 176 38.93 57.19 71.27
CA ASP A 176 39.55 58.37 70.64
C ASP A 176 39.13 59.67 71.33
N ALA A 177 37.87 59.79 71.76
CA ALA A 177 37.41 60.93 72.55
C ALA A 177 38.15 61.04 73.90
N LEU A 178 38.38 59.92 74.59
CA LEU A 178 39.18 59.87 75.82
C LEU A 178 40.65 60.24 75.56
N ARG A 179 41.23 59.79 74.45
CA ARG A 179 42.58 60.21 74.02
C ARG A 179 42.64 61.71 73.72
N GLY A 180 41.62 62.26 73.09
CA GLY A 180 41.48 63.71 72.87
C GLY A 180 41.46 64.50 74.17
N GLN A 181 40.65 64.07 75.15
CA GLN A 181 40.60 64.70 76.48
C GLN A 181 41.95 64.61 77.22
N LEU A 182 42.65 63.49 77.12
CA LEU A 182 43.98 63.32 77.71
C LEU A 182 45.00 64.26 77.05
N ALA A 183 44.93 64.42 75.72
CA ALA A 183 45.79 65.35 74.98
C ALA A 183 45.50 66.81 75.35
N GLU A 184 44.22 67.20 75.52
CA GLU A 184 43.83 68.54 75.98
C GLU A 184 44.31 68.84 77.40
N GLN A 185 44.24 67.87 78.32
CA GLN A 185 44.83 68.01 79.65
C GLN A 185 46.36 68.18 79.58
N GLN A 186 47.06 67.44 78.73
CA GLN A 186 48.50 67.62 78.51
C GLN A 186 48.83 68.97 77.85
N GLN A 187 47.99 69.48 76.96
CA GLN A 187 48.11 70.79 76.33
C GLN A 187 47.94 71.93 77.35
N SER A 188 47.01 71.77 78.30
CA SER A 188 46.79 72.71 79.41
C SER A 188 47.95 72.75 80.42
N VAL A 189 48.67 71.63 80.58
CA VAL A 189 49.91 71.59 81.37
C VAL A 189 51.06 72.25 80.60
N ARG A 190 51.18 72.01 79.29
CA ARG A 190 52.21 72.63 78.43
C ARG A 190 52.09 74.15 78.33
N SER A 191 50.88 74.71 78.32
CA SER A 191 50.65 76.16 78.23
C SER A 191 51.10 76.93 79.49
N THR A 192 51.24 76.28 80.64
CA THR A 192 51.82 76.90 81.86
C THR A 192 53.36 76.98 81.84
N THR A 193 54.02 76.17 81.02
CA THR A 193 55.51 76.10 80.92
C THR A 193 56.10 76.82 79.70
N GLN A 194 55.27 77.30 78.76
CA GLN A 194 55.72 77.96 77.52
C GLN A 194 56.11 79.44 77.66
N GLY A 195 56.05 80.01 78.87
CA GLY A 195 56.47 81.40 79.13
C GLY A 195 57.98 81.61 79.32
N LEU A 196 58.77 80.55 79.55
CA LEU A 196 60.20 80.66 79.88
C LEU A 196 61.16 80.06 78.83
N GLN A 197 60.67 79.25 77.88
CA GLN A 197 61.52 78.57 76.89
C GLN A 197 61.72 79.36 75.58
N GLY A 198 60.87 80.34 75.27
CA GLY A 198 60.92 81.14 74.04
C GLY A 198 62.05 82.20 73.97
N GLU A 199 62.78 82.40 75.07
CA GLU A 199 63.91 83.33 75.18
C GLU A 199 65.27 82.63 74.98
N LEU A 200 65.39 81.33 75.29
CA LEU A 200 66.65 80.57 75.14
C LEU A 200 66.90 80.08 73.70
N ASP A 201 65.85 79.92 72.89
CA ASP A 201 65.97 79.47 71.50
C ASP A 201 66.35 80.61 70.52
N ARG A 202 66.24 81.87 70.93
CA ARG A 202 66.72 83.03 70.13
C ARG A 202 68.23 83.24 70.26
N VAL A 203 68.84 82.86 71.38
CA VAL A 203 70.29 82.91 71.60
C VAL A 203 71.00 81.70 70.97
N ARG A 204 70.31 80.56 70.82
CA ARG A 204 70.82 79.38 70.09
C ARG A 204 70.84 79.56 68.57
N ALA A 205 69.97 80.43 68.02
CA ALA A 205 69.89 80.72 66.59
C ALA A 205 70.97 81.71 66.08
N LEU A 206 71.68 82.43 66.96
CA LEU A 206 72.74 83.38 66.57
C LEU A 206 74.15 82.78 66.59
N ILE A 207 74.35 81.59 67.18
CA ILE A 207 75.66 80.92 67.27
C ILE A 207 75.86 79.88 66.17
N SER A 208 74.80 79.39 65.52
CA SER A 208 74.89 78.40 64.43
C SER A 208 75.28 78.98 63.06
N CYS A 209 75.56 80.29 62.94
CA CYS A 209 75.85 80.92 61.65
C CYS A 209 77.34 81.09 61.31
N MET A 210 78.29 80.72 62.19
CA MET A 210 79.73 80.85 61.90
C MET A 210 80.54 79.66 62.39
N SER A 211 80.57 78.56 61.63
CA SER A 211 81.70 77.63 61.62
C SER A 211 81.70 76.82 60.32
N CYS A 212 82.73 77.04 59.53
CA CYS A 212 82.97 76.40 58.25
C CYS A 212 83.29 74.89 58.36
N ASP A 213 83.17 74.27 57.19
CA ASP A 213 84.04 73.23 56.62
C ASP A 213 83.66 71.73 56.69
N ARG A 214 83.40 71.25 55.46
CA ARG A 214 83.90 70.03 54.81
C ARG A 214 83.22 68.70 55.16
N VAL A 215 82.35 68.26 54.25
CA VAL A 215 82.13 66.82 54.01
C VAL A 215 82.17 66.50 52.50
N LYS A 216 83.30 65.85 52.19
CA LYS A 216 83.68 64.88 51.16
C LYS A 216 82.73 64.53 50.01
N LEU A 217 83.40 64.37 48.87
CA LEU A 217 82.94 64.07 47.54
C LEU A 217 83.13 62.57 47.27
N GLU A 218 82.37 61.71 47.96
CA GLU A 218 82.58 60.26 47.89
C GLU A 218 81.33 59.40 48.16
N ASP A 219 80.15 59.87 47.74
CA ASP A 219 78.88 59.11 47.79
C ASP A 219 78.11 59.14 46.46
N LEU A 220 78.81 59.28 45.33
CA LEU A 220 78.20 59.07 44.00
C LEU A 220 78.13 57.58 43.62
N ALA A 221 78.88 56.70 44.29
CA ALA A 221 78.89 55.26 44.01
C ALA A 221 77.86 54.44 44.81
N THR A 222 77.35 54.99 45.92
CA THR A 222 76.30 54.40 46.76
C THR A 222 74.92 54.73 46.20
N LEU A 223 74.71 55.97 45.73
CA LEU A 223 73.51 56.38 44.98
C LEU A 223 73.35 55.67 43.62
N ASP A 224 74.43 55.41 42.88
CA ASP A 224 74.39 54.71 41.58
C ASP A 224 74.05 53.22 41.73
N LYS A 225 74.44 52.59 42.85
CA LYS A 225 74.07 51.20 43.17
C LYS A 225 72.60 51.08 43.60
N GLU A 226 72.10 52.04 44.40
CA GLU A 226 70.69 52.10 44.79
C GLU A 226 69.78 52.45 43.60
N GLN A 227 70.21 53.35 42.71
CA GLN A 227 69.53 53.60 41.43
C GLN A 227 69.46 52.34 40.59
N LYS A 228 70.56 51.58 40.41
CA LYS A 228 70.56 50.33 39.65
C LYS A 228 69.68 49.23 40.27
N THR A 229 69.57 49.15 41.59
CA THR A 229 68.65 48.21 42.25
C THR A 229 67.19 48.63 42.10
N MET A 230 66.88 49.93 42.19
CA MET A 230 65.55 50.48 41.93
C MET A 230 65.14 50.36 40.46
N GLU A 231 66.08 50.56 39.53
CA GLU A 231 65.85 50.40 38.10
C GLU A 231 65.55 48.94 37.77
N LYS A 232 66.25 48.00 38.41
CA LYS A 232 66.03 46.56 38.22
C LYS A 232 64.68 46.09 38.76
N THR A 233 64.25 46.53 39.95
CA THR A 233 62.90 46.22 40.47
C THR A 233 61.79 46.94 39.70
N LEU A 234 62.03 48.16 39.20
CA LEU A 234 61.07 48.85 38.33
C LEU A 234 60.94 48.19 36.95
N LEU A 235 62.04 47.65 36.39
CA LEU A 235 62.05 46.87 35.15
C LEU A 235 61.37 45.51 35.31
N GLU A 236 61.62 44.77 36.41
CA GLU A 236 60.95 43.49 36.71
C GLU A 236 59.43 43.68 36.91
N ASN A 237 58.99 44.73 37.61
CA ASN A 237 57.56 45.06 37.73
C ASN A 237 56.92 45.50 36.39
N GLN A 238 57.73 45.98 35.45
CA GLN A 238 57.24 46.43 34.14
C GLN A 238 56.79 45.26 33.27
N ASP A 239 57.42 44.09 33.42
CA ASP A 239 57.02 42.86 32.73
C ASP A 239 55.75 42.25 33.34
N GLU A 240 55.63 42.24 34.67
CA GLU A 240 54.40 41.77 35.35
C GLU A 240 53.17 42.62 34.99
N ILE A 241 53.34 43.95 34.89
CA ILE A 241 52.28 44.86 34.45
C ILE A 241 51.92 44.61 32.98
N ARG A 242 52.91 44.34 32.12
CA ARG A 242 52.67 43.96 30.71
C ARG A 242 51.87 42.67 30.61
N GLU A 243 52.24 41.64 31.36
CA GLU A 243 51.54 40.35 31.37
C GLU A 243 50.10 40.49 31.88
N MET A 244 49.87 41.26 32.95
CA MET A 244 48.53 41.52 33.48
C MET A 244 47.64 42.26 32.46
N LEU A 245 48.18 43.25 31.75
CA LEU A 245 47.47 43.96 30.67
C LEU A 245 47.18 43.03 29.48
N GLU A 246 48.08 42.10 29.18
CA GLU A 246 47.91 41.10 28.13
C GLU A 246 46.83 40.07 28.49
N LEU A 247 46.81 39.57 29.73
CA LEU A 247 45.73 38.73 30.25
C LEU A 247 44.37 39.44 30.21
N MET A 248 44.32 40.70 30.64
CA MET A 248 43.10 41.51 30.61
C MET A 248 42.59 41.69 29.18
N ARG A 249 43.47 42.07 28.24
CA ARG A 249 43.16 42.19 26.81
C ARG A 249 42.64 40.88 26.23
N ASN A 250 43.31 39.76 26.49
CA ASN A 250 42.88 38.44 26.02
C ASN A 250 41.48 38.06 26.58
N SER A 251 41.21 38.39 27.85
CA SER A 251 39.89 38.14 28.46
C SER A 251 38.77 38.97 27.82
N TYR A 252 39.05 40.23 27.46
CA TYR A 252 38.10 41.09 26.74
C TYR A 252 37.89 40.63 25.30
N GLU A 253 38.96 40.24 24.59
CA GLU A 253 38.85 39.67 23.25
C GLU A 253 38.02 38.39 23.24
N GLU A 254 38.16 37.54 24.26
CA GLU A 254 37.36 36.32 24.37
C GLU A 254 35.89 36.60 24.71
N GLN A 255 35.62 37.57 25.58
CA GLN A 255 34.26 38.05 25.84
C GLN A 255 33.64 38.67 24.57
N GLN A 256 34.41 39.43 23.80
CA GLN A 256 33.96 40.02 22.55
C GLN A 256 33.64 38.94 21.51
N LYS A 257 34.52 37.94 21.34
CA LYS A 257 34.25 36.78 20.47
C LYS A 257 32.99 36.02 20.88
N LYS A 258 32.78 35.77 22.18
CA LYS A 258 31.55 35.12 22.69
C LYS A 258 30.29 35.93 22.39
N LEU A 259 30.35 37.26 22.44
CA LEU A 259 29.24 38.12 22.08
C LEU A 259 28.97 38.11 20.57
N GLU A 260 30.02 38.17 19.75
CA GLU A 260 29.93 38.08 18.28
C GLU A 260 29.32 36.73 17.85
N GLU A 261 29.77 35.62 18.44
CA GLU A 261 29.21 34.28 18.21
C GLU A 261 27.72 34.20 18.58
N ARG A 262 27.31 34.78 19.73
CA ARG A 262 25.90 34.84 20.13
C ARG A 262 25.06 35.66 19.14
N VAL A 263 25.57 36.80 18.66
CA VAL A 263 24.87 37.61 17.66
C VAL A 263 24.70 36.84 16.35
N VAL A 264 25.74 36.14 15.88
CA VAL A 264 25.66 35.30 14.68
C VAL A 264 24.68 34.14 14.88
N ALA A 265 24.70 33.47 16.03
CA ALA A 265 23.77 32.39 16.35
C ALA A 265 22.31 32.88 16.36
N MET A 266 22.02 34.00 17.04
CA MET A 266 20.68 34.60 17.03
C MET A 266 20.26 35.04 15.61
N GLY A 267 21.18 35.53 14.79
CA GLY A 267 20.89 35.88 13.39
C GLY A 267 20.51 34.67 12.53
N LYS A 268 21.18 33.53 12.73
CA LYS A 268 20.83 32.25 12.08
C LYS A 268 19.47 31.74 12.55
N GLU A 269 19.21 31.74 13.85
CA GLU A 269 17.93 31.31 14.43
C GLU A 269 16.77 32.19 13.94
N GLN A 270 16.97 33.52 13.88
CA GLN A 270 15.96 34.43 13.33
C GLN A 270 15.66 34.15 11.86
N GLN A 271 16.68 33.83 11.06
CA GLN A 271 16.50 33.48 9.65
C GLN A 271 15.83 32.12 9.47
N GLU A 272 16.11 31.15 10.34
CA GLU A 272 15.43 29.85 10.39
C GLU A 272 13.96 30.01 10.78
N SER A 273 13.68 30.78 11.82
CA SER A 273 12.32 31.11 12.24
C SER A 273 11.52 31.79 11.12
N LYS A 274 12.12 32.76 10.41
CA LYS A 274 11.48 33.38 9.23
C LYS A 274 11.21 32.39 8.09
N ARG A 275 12.11 31.44 7.85
CA ARG A 275 11.90 30.37 6.85
C ARG A 275 10.77 29.44 7.28
N ALA A 276 10.75 29.00 8.54
CA ALA A 276 9.68 28.16 9.08
C ALA A 276 8.31 28.85 8.98
N ILE A 277 8.23 30.15 9.31
CA ILE A 277 6.99 30.93 9.16
C ILE A 277 6.53 30.94 7.70
N ARG A 278 7.41 31.21 6.74
CA ARG A 278 7.05 31.21 5.30
C ARG A 278 6.59 29.84 4.82
N ASN A 279 7.25 28.77 5.25
CA ASN A 279 6.87 27.40 4.90
C ASN A 279 5.48 27.08 5.47
N SER A 280 5.23 27.38 6.75
CA SER A 280 3.91 27.19 7.37
C SER A 280 2.81 28.01 6.67
N GLN A 281 3.14 29.22 6.21
CA GLN A 281 2.20 30.06 5.46
C GLN A 281 1.89 29.46 4.07
N LEU A 282 2.89 28.88 3.41
CA LEU A 282 2.71 28.19 2.13
C LEU A 282 1.85 26.93 2.31
N GLU A 283 2.15 26.09 3.30
CA GLU A 283 1.35 24.91 3.64
C GLU A 283 -0.10 25.28 3.98
N LEU A 284 -0.33 26.35 4.76
CA LEU A 284 -1.68 26.86 5.04
C LEU A 284 -2.40 27.32 3.78
N SER A 285 -1.69 27.93 2.83
CA SER A 285 -2.28 28.36 1.55
C SER A 285 -2.64 27.17 0.66
N GLU A 286 -1.82 26.13 0.63
CA GLU A 286 -2.07 24.88 -0.10
C GLU A 286 -3.27 24.14 0.50
N GLN A 287 -3.30 23.99 1.83
CA GLN A 287 -4.44 23.40 2.54
C GLN A 287 -5.73 24.19 2.31
N SER A 288 -5.66 25.52 2.32
CA SER A 288 -6.81 26.37 2.01
C SER A 288 -7.30 26.16 0.57
N ALA A 289 -6.40 26.05 -0.40
CA ALA A 289 -6.77 25.79 -1.79
C ALA A 289 -7.43 24.41 -1.97
N VAL A 290 -6.86 23.37 -1.35
CA VAL A 290 -7.43 22.01 -1.37
C VAL A 290 -8.80 21.99 -0.71
N LEU A 291 -8.96 22.66 0.44
CA LEU A 291 -10.25 22.78 1.12
C LEU A 291 -11.30 23.43 0.22
N MET A 292 -10.96 24.53 -0.46
CA MET A 292 -11.88 25.21 -1.38
C MET A 292 -12.29 24.32 -2.57
N CYS A 293 -11.34 23.58 -3.16
CA CYS A 293 -11.63 22.61 -4.22
C CYS A 293 -12.58 21.51 -3.73
N SER A 294 -12.30 20.93 -2.55
CA SER A 294 -13.16 19.90 -1.97
C SER A 294 -14.56 20.43 -1.64
N GLN A 295 -14.68 21.67 -1.15
CA GLN A 295 -15.95 22.31 -0.87
C GLN A 295 -16.77 22.56 -2.14
N SER A 296 -16.12 22.91 -3.26
CA SER A 296 -16.81 23.04 -4.55
C SER A 296 -17.35 21.68 -5.02
N GLN A 297 -16.56 20.62 -4.90
CA GLN A 297 -16.97 19.27 -5.27
C GLN A 297 -18.16 18.77 -4.43
N VAL A 298 -18.17 19.06 -3.13
CA VAL A 298 -19.32 18.75 -2.26
C VAL A 298 -20.57 19.50 -2.72
N LYS A 299 -20.46 20.81 -3.01
CA LYS A 299 -21.60 21.59 -3.51
C LYS A 299 -22.12 21.08 -4.86
N GLU A 300 -21.24 20.68 -5.76
CA GLU A 300 -21.62 20.08 -7.04
C GLU A 300 -22.36 18.76 -6.81
N ALA A 301 -21.85 17.88 -5.94
CA ALA A 301 -22.50 16.63 -5.58
C ALA A 301 -23.85 16.83 -4.89
N GLU A 302 -23.99 17.84 -4.02
CA GLU A 302 -25.27 18.22 -3.39
C GLU A 302 -26.31 18.69 -4.42
N GLN A 303 -25.88 19.47 -5.42
CA GLN A 303 -26.74 19.90 -6.52
C GLN A 303 -27.15 18.71 -7.39
N GLU A 304 -26.25 17.78 -7.70
CA GLU A 304 -26.56 16.55 -8.42
C GLU A 304 -27.54 15.66 -7.62
N ASN A 305 -27.33 15.51 -6.31
CA ASN A 305 -28.25 14.77 -5.44
C ASN A 305 -29.65 15.40 -5.46
N SER A 306 -29.74 16.72 -5.35
CA SER A 306 -31.02 17.45 -5.43
C SER A 306 -31.72 17.24 -6.78
N LYS A 307 -30.98 17.26 -7.89
CA LYS A 307 -31.51 16.97 -9.24
C LYS A 307 -32.02 15.54 -9.35
N LEU A 308 -31.25 14.56 -8.86
CA LEU A 308 -31.64 13.16 -8.87
C LEU A 308 -32.87 12.90 -7.99
N GLN A 309 -32.96 13.54 -6.83
CA GLN A 309 -34.15 13.47 -5.97
C GLN A 309 -35.40 13.99 -6.68
N LEU A 310 -35.28 15.10 -7.42
CA LEU A 310 -36.40 15.62 -8.22
C LEU A 310 -36.81 14.63 -9.31
N GLN A 311 -35.85 14.09 -10.07
CA GLN A 311 -36.13 13.09 -11.11
C GLN A 311 -36.82 11.83 -10.56
N VAL A 312 -36.43 11.38 -9.36
CA VAL A 312 -37.10 10.26 -8.69
C VAL A 312 -38.54 10.62 -8.29
N LYS A 313 -38.79 11.84 -7.83
CA LYS A 313 -40.15 12.31 -7.53
C LYS A 313 -41.02 12.35 -8.79
N GLU A 314 -40.52 12.94 -9.87
CA GLU A 314 -41.21 13.02 -11.16
C GLU A 314 -41.54 11.63 -11.70
N LEU A 315 -40.56 10.71 -11.73
CA LEU A 315 -40.80 9.33 -12.16
C LEU A 315 -41.83 8.62 -11.27
N ASN A 316 -41.78 8.80 -9.95
CA ASN A 316 -42.76 8.21 -9.04
C ASN A 316 -44.17 8.78 -9.27
N GLU A 317 -44.30 10.07 -9.56
CA GLU A 317 -45.57 10.70 -9.92
C GLU A 317 -46.09 10.15 -11.25
N GLU A 318 -45.23 9.98 -12.26
CA GLU A 318 -45.60 9.34 -13.53
C GLU A 318 -46.05 7.88 -13.34
N TYR A 319 -45.35 7.10 -12.51
CA TYR A 319 -45.77 5.72 -12.19
C TYR A 319 -47.11 5.70 -11.48
N ARG A 320 -47.34 6.60 -10.51
CA ARG A 320 -48.64 6.72 -9.83
C ARG A 320 -49.74 7.13 -10.80
N ALA A 321 -49.50 8.09 -11.68
CA ALA A 321 -50.46 8.53 -12.68
C ALA A 321 -50.82 7.38 -13.64
N ARG A 322 -49.83 6.64 -14.15
CA ARG A 322 -50.05 5.46 -14.99
C ARG A 322 -50.86 4.38 -14.27
N LEU A 323 -50.53 4.06 -13.02
CA LEU A 323 -51.30 3.10 -12.22
C LEU A 323 -52.75 3.53 -12.00
N VAL A 324 -52.99 4.83 -11.75
CA VAL A 324 -54.33 5.39 -11.61
C VAL A 324 -55.12 5.30 -12.91
N CYS A 325 -54.51 5.60 -14.06
CA CYS A 325 -55.14 5.38 -15.36
C CYS A 325 -55.47 3.90 -15.55
N TYR A 326 -54.53 3.00 -15.27
CA TYR A 326 -54.77 1.56 -15.39
C TYR A 326 -55.92 1.06 -14.51
N LEU A 327 -56.01 1.54 -13.27
CA LEU A 327 -57.12 1.22 -12.37
C LEU A 327 -58.44 1.80 -12.86
N ARG A 328 -58.43 3.01 -13.42
CA ARG A 328 -59.61 3.66 -13.99
C ARG A 328 -60.13 2.90 -15.20
N ASP A 329 -59.24 2.52 -16.12
CA ASP A 329 -59.59 1.77 -17.31
C ASP A 329 -60.17 0.38 -16.96
N ILE A 330 -59.66 -0.27 -15.91
CA ILE A 330 -60.23 -1.52 -15.37
C ILE A 330 -61.60 -1.29 -14.75
N ALA A 331 -61.78 -0.19 -14.00
CA ALA A 331 -63.06 0.16 -13.39
C ALA A 331 -64.13 0.49 -14.45
N GLU A 332 -63.79 1.30 -15.46
CA GLU A 332 -64.68 1.63 -16.58
C GLU A 332 -65.09 0.39 -17.38
N TYR A 333 -64.19 -0.60 -17.53
CA TYR A 333 -64.52 -1.89 -18.11
C TYR A 333 -65.50 -2.71 -17.26
N ILE A 334 -65.31 -2.73 -15.93
CA ILE A 334 -66.18 -3.45 -14.99
C ILE A 334 -67.57 -2.79 -14.91
N ASP A 335 -67.63 -1.47 -14.88
CA ASP A 335 -68.88 -0.69 -14.86
C ASP A 335 -69.66 -0.84 -16.18
N GLY A 336 -68.95 -0.94 -17.32
CA GLY A 336 -69.54 -1.23 -18.64
C GLY A 336 -70.09 -2.65 -18.79
N LEU A 337 -69.73 -3.58 -17.90
CA LEU A 337 -70.20 -4.97 -17.88
C LEU A 337 -71.63 -5.12 -17.30
N GLY A 338 -72.23 -4.00 -16.85
CA GLY A 338 -73.49 -3.95 -16.11
C GLY A 338 -74.75 -4.41 -16.85
N GLU A 339 -74.74 -4.55 -18.18
CA GLU A 339 -75.90 -5.05 -18.94
C GLU A 339 -75.47 -5.94 -20.12
N GLY A 340 -75.68 -7.26 -20.00
CA GLY A 340 -75.70 -8.19 -21.15
C GLY A 340 -74.33 -8.71 -21.65
N LYS A 341 -73.86 -9.82 -21.06
CA LYS A 341 -72.60 -10.49 -21.43
C LYS A 341 -72.56 -10.92 -22.91
N CYS A 342 -71.58 -10.41 -23.66
CA CYS A 342 -71.27 -10.85 -25.02
C CYS A 342 -69.77 -11.22 -25.15
N PRO A 343 -69.39 -12.33 -25.82
CA PRO A 343 -68.00 -12.84 -25.88
C PRO A 343 -66.98 -11.90 -26.57
N SER A 344 -67.43 -10.81 -27.18
CA SER A 344 -66.59 -9.74 -27.74
C SER A 344 -65.82 -8.96 -26.66
N GLU A 345 -66.36 -8.86 -25.44
CA GLU A 345 -65.82 -7.98 -24.39
C GLU A 345 -64.61 -8.57 -23.65
N THR A 346 -64.48 -9.89 -23.60
CA THR A 346 -63.26 -10.55 -23.10
C THR A 346 -62.05 -10.29 -23.99
N SER A 347 -62.27 -10.02 -25.28
CA SER A 347 -61.21 -9.62 -26.22
C SER A 347 -60.74 -8.18 -25.94
N LYS A 348 -61.66 -7.27 -25.56
CA LYS A 348 -61.34 -5.88 -25.21
C LYS A 348 -60.47 -5.78 -23.95
N MET A 349 -60.76 -6.56 -22.90
CA MET A 349 -59.93 -6.64 -21.69
C MET A 349 -58.52 -7.16 -22.01
N ARG A 350 -58.41 -8.16 -22.89
CA ARG A 350 -57.12 -8.70 -23.31
C ARG A 350 -56.27 -7.64 -23.99
N VAL A 351 -56.85 -6.85 -24.91
CA VAL A 351 -56.15 -5.75 -25.61
C VAL A 351 -55.66 -4.69 -24.61
N PHE A 352 -56.46 -4.38 -23.59
CA PHE A 352 -56.09 -3.42 -22.55
C PHE A 352 -54.90 -3.91 -21.70
N VAL A 353 -54.98 -5.14 -21.18
CA VAL A 353 -53.89 -5.77 -20.41
C VAL A 353 -52.61 -5.90 -21.26
N ASP A 354 -52.75 -6.26 -22.54
CA ASP A 354 -51.63 -6.32 -23.48
C ASP A 354 -51.00 -4.94 -23.73
N SER A 355 -51.81 -3.86 -23.70
CA SER A 355 -51.30 -2.49 -23.76
C SER A 355 -50.52 -2.11 -22.51
N MET A 356 -51.06 -2.38 -21.31
CA MET A 356 -50.35 -2.15 -20.04
C MET A 356 -49.02 -2.89 -19.98
N LEU A 357 -49.00 -4.17 -20.36
CA LEU A 357 -47.78 -4.97 -20.39
C LEU A 357 -46.77 -4.43 -21.39
N ARG A 358 -47.23 -3.87 -22.52
CA ARG A 358 -46.36 -3.23 -23.52
C ARG A 358 -45.72 -1.97 -22.98
N ASP A 359 -46.48 -1.13 -22.28
CA ASP A 359 -46.00 0.11 -21.65
C ASP A 359 -45.00 -0.17 -20.51
N VAL A 360 -45.29 -1.18 -19.68
CA VAL A 360 -44.36 -1.62 -18.63
C VAL A 360 -43.05 -2.10 -19.27
N ARG A 361 -43.12 -2.98 -20.28
CA ARG A 361 -41.93 -3.46 -21.00
C ARG A 361 -41.14 -2.33 -21.67
N SER A 362 -41.81 -1.35 -22.29
CA SER A 362 -41.13 -0.23 -22.95
C SER A 362 -40.46 0.70 -21.93
N SER A 363 -41.09 0.94 -20.78
CA SER A 363 -40.51 1.75 -19.69
C SER A 363 -39.25 1.11 -19.09
N TYR A 364 -39.26 -0.21 -18.87
CA TYR A 364 -38.08 -0.93 -18.41
C TYR A 364 -36.95 -0.92 -19.45
N ARG A 365 -37.27 -1.10 -20.74
CA ARG A 365 -36.28 -0.99 -21.82
C ARG A 365 -35.66 0.40 -21.90
N LEU A 366 -36.46 1.46 -21.80
CA LEU A 366 -35.96 2.84 -21.79
C LEU A 366 -35.02 3.08 -20.59
N ARG A 367 -35.40 2.57 -19.41
CA ARG A 367 -34.56 2.69 -18.20
C ARG A 367 -33.26 1.91 -18.34
N GLU A 368 -33.31 0.70 -18.89
CA GLU A 368 -32.12 -0.11 -19.18
C GLU A 368 -31.18 0.61 -20.16
N GLU A 369 -31.73 1.23 -21.21
CA GLU A 369 -30.95 2.01 -22.17
C GLU A 369 -30.31 3.26 -21.54
N GLN A 370 -31.04 3.97 -20.67
CA GLN A 370 -30.49 5.08 -19.88
C GLN A 370 -29.34 4.64 -18.99
N LEU A 371 -29.49 3.52 -18.26
CA LEU A 371 -28.41 2.98 -17.41
C LEU A 371 -27.21 2.52 -18.24
N ALA A 372 -27.45 1.86 -19.37
CA ALA A 372 -26.39 1.42 -20.28
C ALA A 372 -25.64 2.61 -20.88
N SER A 373 -26.35 3.68 -21.29
CA SER A 373 -25.72 4.90 -21.82
C SER A 373 -24.93 5.65 -20.75
N ALA A 374 -25.46 5.76 -19.52
CA ALA A 374 -24.75 6.34 -18.37
C ALA A 374 -23.46 5.55 -18.07
N ALA A 375 -23.53 4.22 -17.99
CA ALA A 375 -22.39 3.34 -17.77
C ALA A 375 -21.33 3.50 -18.87
N ARG A 376 -21.73 3.56 -20.14
CA ARG A 376 -20.81 3.86 -21.26
C ARG A 376 -20.17 5.24 -21.11
N SER A 377 -20.93 6.25 -20.66
CA SER A 377 -20.41 7.61 -20.45
C SER A 377 -19.38 7.66 -19.31
N TYR A 378 -19.62 6.95 -18.20
CA TYR A 378 -18.68 6.87 -17.07
C TYR A 378 -17.43 6.11 -17.47
N LYS A 379 -17.55 4.98 -18.19
CA LYS A 379 -16.40 4.27 -18.77
C LYS A 379 -15.55 5.19 -19.64
N LYS A 380 -16.18 6.00 -20.50
CA LYS A 380 -15.46 6.98 -21.36
C LYS A 380 -14.79 8.09 -20.55
N ARG A 381 -15.44 8.61 -19.50
CA ARG A 381 -14.84 9.60 -18.59
C ARG A 381 -13.65 9.02 -17.83
N LEU A 382 -13.79 7.81 -17.30
CA LEU A 382 -12.71 7.08 -16.62
C LEU A 382 -11.51 6.87 -17.55
N GLN A 383 -11.75 6.40 -18.78
CA GLN A 383 -10.68 6.26 -19.78
C GLN A 383 -9.95 7.58 -20.04
N LYS A 384 -10.68 8.71 -20.17
CA LYS A 384 -10.06 10.03 -20.32
C LYS A 384 -9.18 10.40 -19.13
N ILE A 385 -9.67 10.19 -17.90
CA ILE A 385 -8.92 10.47 -16.66
C ILE A 385 -7.64 9.63 -16.60
N VAL A 386 -7.72 8.34 -16.92
CA VAL A 386 -6.57 7.43 -16.95
C VAL A 386 -5.54 7.89 -18.00
N MET A 387 -5.99 8.31 -19.19
CA MET A 387 -5.09 8.85 -20.22
C MET A 387 -4.41 10.14 -19.78
N THR A 388 -5.15 11.06 -19.15
CA THR A 388 -4.57 12.32 -18.63
C THR A 388 -3.60 12.05 -17.49
N HIS A 389 -3.91 11.11 -16.60
CA HIS A 389 -3.02 10.70 -15.51
C HIS A 389 -1.73 10.10 -16.06
N HIS A 390 -1.83 9.22 -17.07
CA HIS A 390 -0.65 8.64 -17.71
C HIS A 390 0.23 9.70 -18.39
N ALA A 391 -0.37 10.66 -19.10
CA ALA A 391 0.36 11.76 -19.72
C ALA A 391 1.06 12.65 -18.69
N LEU A 392 0.38 12.98 -17.59
CA LEU A 392 0.96 13.75 -16.49
C LEU A 392 2.11 12.99 -15.82
N LEU A 393 1.91 11.69 -15.59
CA LEU A 393 2.96 10.82 -15.06
C LEU A 393 4.20 10.86 -15.94
N ILE A 394 4.06 10.78 -17.27
CA ILE A 394 5.18 10.87 -18.22
C ILE A 394 5.90 12.22 -18.09
N ALA A 395 5.15 13.33 -18.08
CA ALA A 395 5.72 14.67 -17.93
C ALA A 395 6.51 14.81 -16.62
N TYR A 396 5.96 14.28 -15.52
CA TYR A 396 6.62 14.25 -14.23
C TYR A 396 7.94 13.48 -14.26
N ARG A 397 8.00 12.32 -14.94
CA ARG A 397 9.25 11.53 -15.10
C ARG A 397 10.33 12.36 -15.75
N VAL A 398 9.99 12.96 -16.88
CA VAL A 398 10.92 13.75 -17.70
C VAL A 398 11.45 14.93 -16.88
N GLN A 399 10.59 15.61 -16.14
CA GLN A 399 11.00 16.71 -15.28
C GLN A 399 11.92 16.24 -14.14
N ARG A 400 11.58 15.14 -13.46
CA ARG A 400 12.38 14.58 -12.37
C ARG A 400 13.75 14.13 -12.85
N GLU A 401 13.83 13.47 -14.00
CA GLU A 401 15.09 13.06 -14.63
C GLU A 401 15.96 14.27 -15.01
N GLN A 402 15.36 15.36 -15.50
CA GLN A 402 16.08 16.60 -15.78
C GLN A 402 16.67 17.26 -14.52
N ILE A 403 15.95 17.20 -13.40
CA ILE A 403 16.42 17.74 -12.11
C ILE A 403 17.57 16.87 -11.57
N LEU A 404 17.41 15.54 -11.59
CA LEU A 404 18.45 14.59 -11.18
C LEU A 404 19.73 14.70 -12.03
N ALA A 405 19.60 15.00 -13.32
CA ALA A 405 20.74 15.22 -14.21
C ALA A 405 21.51 16.53 -13.90
N LYS A 406 20.91 17.48 -13.17
CA LYS A 406 21.50 18.77 -12.80
C LYS A 406 21.49 18.99 -11.27
N PRO A 407 22.30 18.22 -10.51
CA PRO A 407 22.31 18.30 -9.05
C PRO A 407 22.80 19.65 -8.49
N GLU A 408 23.43 20.49 -9.33
CA GLU A 408 23.96 21.81 -8.94
C GLU A 408 22.88 22.83 -8.54
N ILE A 409 21.62 22.62 -8.95
CA ILE A 409 20.54 23.60 -8.77
C ILE A 409 19.86 23.48 -7.39
N GLY A 410 20.20 22.46 -6.58
CA GLY A 410 19.65 22.30 -5.22
C GLY A 410 18.13 22.12 -5.17
N LEU A 411 17.51 21.81 -6.30
CA LEU A 411 16.08 21.52 -6.41
C LEU A 411 15.81 20.07 -6.01
N ASP A 412 14.82 19.87 -5.14
CA ASP A 412 14.34 18.55 -4.79
C ASP A 412 13.62 17.91 -5.99
N PRO A 413 14.07 16.72 -6.48
CA PRO A 413 13.39 15.99 -7.54
C PRO A 413 11.99 15.49 -7.16
N GLY A 414 11.67 15.42 -5.86
CA GLY A 414 10.40 14.93 -5.35
C GLY A 414 10.23 13.41 -5.40
N PRO A 415 9.05 12.90 -4.97
CA PRO A 415 8.83 11.48 -4.75
C PRO A 415 8.88 10.61 -6.02
N PRO A 416 9.39 9.37 -5.96
CA PRO A 416 9.38 8.46 -7.09
C PRO A 416 7.98 8.23 -7.68
N GLU A 417 7.92 8.04 -9.00
CA GLU A 417 6.67 7.83 -9.76
C GLU A 417 5.82 6.65 -9.28
N ALA A 418 6.44 5.69 -8.61
CA ALA A 418 5.76 4.54 -8.04
C ALA A 418 4.67 4.95 -7.03
N HIS A 419 4.83 6.11 -6.37
CA HIS A 419 3.87 6.64 -5.39
C HIS A 419 2.58 7.19 -6.01
N PHE A 420 2.55 7.41 -7.33
CA PHE A 420 1.41 8.00 -8.04
C PHE A 420 0.64 6.97 -8.88
N SER A 421 0.94 5.68 -8.74
CA SER A 421 0.27 4.64 -9.53
C SER A 421 -1.18 4.45 -9.06
N LEU A 422 -2.12 4.50 -10.00
CA LEU A 422 -3.49 4.09 -9.79
C LEU A 422 -3.51 2.56 -9.67
N GLU A 423 -3.39 2.04 -8.45
CA GLU A 423 -3.89 0.72 -8.11
C GLU A 423 -5.40 0.70 -8.35
N HIS A 424 -5.93 -0.43 -8.84
CA HIS A 424 -7.31 -0.64 -9.29
C HIS A 424 -7.51 -0.50 -10.80
N THR A 425 -7.06 -1.52 -11.52
CA THR A 425 -7.93 -2.11 -12.54
C THR A 425 -7.59 -3.59 -12.65
N GLU A 426 -8.59 -4.44 -12.42
CA GLU A 426 -8.59 -5.89 -12.69
C GLU A 426 -8.41 -6.22 -14.19
N LEU A 427 -8.04 -5.22 -15.00
CA LEU A 427 -7.84 -5.21 -16.44
C LEU A 427 -6.47 -4.64 -16.84
N ARG A 428 -5.46 -4.62 -15.95
CA ARG A 428 -4.08 -4.37 -16.41
C ARG A 428 -3.52 -5.64 -17.03
N ASP A 429 -3.11 -5.52 -18.29
CA ASP A 429 -2.23 -6.48 -18.97
C ASP A 429 -1.03 -6.81 -18.07
N GLU A 430 -0.51 -8.04 -18.15
CA GLU A 430 0.63 -8.50 -17.34
C GLU A 430 1.83 -7.55 -17.46
N THR A 431 2.06 -7.05 -18.68
CA THR A 431 3.08 -6.03 -18.99
C THR A 431 2.93 -4.76 -18.16
N ALA A 432 1.70 -4.35 -17.89
CA ALA A 432 1.39 -3.15 -17.14
C ALA A 432 1.58 -3.36 -15.62
N LYS A 433 1.49 -4.60 -15.13
CA LYS A 433 1.84 -5.00 -13.75
C LYS A 433 3.35 -5.14 -13.57
N GLU A 434 4.03 -5.78 -14.50
CA GLU A 434 5.50 -5.87 -14.51
C GLU A 434 6.14 -4.49 -14.52
N LEU A 435 5.62 -3.59 -15.36
CA LEU A 435 6.11 -2.23 -15.45
C LEU A 435 5.80 -1.41 -14.18
N GLN A 436 4.83 -1.82 -13.36
CA GLN A 436 4.62 -1.26 -12.02
C GLN A 436 5.64 -1.81 -11.02
N ASN A 437 5.91 -3.11 -11.02
CA ASN A 437 6.93 -3.72 -10.16
C ASN A 437 8.32 -3.13 -10.43
N LEU A 438 8.68 -2.95 -11.71
CA LEU A 438 9.93 -2.31 -12.11
C LEU A 438 10.04 -0.86 -11.61
N ARG A 439 8.92 -0.13 -11.51
CA ARG A 439 8.93 1.23 -10.92
C ARG A 439 9.16 1.21 -9.42
N GLN A 440 8.57 0.24 -8.72
CA GLN A 440 8.80 0.07 -7.29
C GLN A 440 10.24 -0.34 -7.00
N ASP A 441 10.81 -1.25 -7.79
CA ASP A 441 12.21 -1.66 -7.67
C ASP A 441 13.17 -0.51 -8.00
N LYS A 442 12.88 0.28 -9.05
CA LYS A 442 13.62 1.52 -9.34
C LYS A 442 13.60 2.48 -8.14
N ALA A 443 12.44 2.70 -7.54
CA ALA A 443 12.30 3.57 -6.37
C ALA A 443 13.10 3.07 -5.16
N ARG A 444 13.10 1.75 -4.91
CA ARG A 444 13.89 1.11 -3.84
C ARG A 444 15.39 1.30 -4.07
N LEU A 445 15.87 1.07 -5.29
CA LEU A 445 17.27 1.24 -5.64
C LEU A 445 17.71 2.70 -5.55
N GLU A 446 16.87 3.65 -5.96
CA GLU A 446 17.13 5.09 -5.81
C GLU A 446 17.30 5.47 -4.33
N ALA A 447 16.43 4.99 -3.44
CA ALA A 447 16.53 5.24 -2.00
C ALA A 447 17.82 4.66 -1.39
N GLN A 448 18.21 3.44 -1.79
CA GLN A 448 19.47 2.82 -1.36
C GLN A 448 20.69 3.61 -1.85
N LEU A 449 20.66 4.11 -3.08
CA LEU A 449 21.74 4.88 -3.67
C LEU A 449 21.92 6.22 -2.95
N GLU A 450 20.82 6.90 -2.61
CA GLU A 450 20.88 8.15 -1.85
C GLU A 450 21.38 7.93 -0.42
N ALA A 451 20.96 6.84 0.25
CA ALA A 451 21.49 6.45 1.55
C ALA A 451 23.00 6.16 1.51
N ALA A 452 23.46 5.44 0.47
CA ALA A 452 24.88 5.16 0.27
C ALA A 452 25.69 6.44 -0.02
N ARG A 453 25.16 7.38 -0.81
CA ARG A 453 25.77 8.70 -1.03
C ARG A 453 25.90 9.48 0.28
N GLY A 454 24.88 9.45 1.14
CA GLY A 454 24.92 10.05 2.47
C GLY A 454 26.04 9.47 3.33
N GLN A 455 26.21 8.15 3.34
CA GLN A 455 27.30 7.49 4.06
C GLN A 455 28.69 7.88 3.52
N VAL A 456 28.86 7.98 2.20
CA VAL A 456 30.12 8.43 1.57
C VAL A 456 30.41 9.91 1.84
N ALA A 457 29.38 10.76 1.93
CA ALA A 457 29.54 12.17 2.29
C ALA A 457 30.01 12.32 3.75
N VAL A 458 29.48 11.51 4.68
CA VAL A 458 29.93 11.45 6.08
C VAL A 458 31.40 11.01 6.18
N LEU A 459 31.83 10.06 5.34
CA LEU A 459 33.22 9.60 5.28
C LEU A 459 34.19 10.62 4.65
N LYS A 460 33.69 11.62 3.90
CA LYS A 460 34.51 12.61 3.17
C LYS A 460 34.72 13.94 3.89
N MET A 461 34.24 14.10 5.12
CA MET A 461 34.48 15.34 5.89
C MET A 461 35.99 15.52 6.14
N PRO A 462 36.59 16.69 5.81
CA PRO A 462 38.02 16.91 5.97
C PRO A 462 38.36 17.02 7.46
N VAL A 463 39.16 16.09 7.95
CA VAL A 463 39.79 16.17 9.27
C VAL A 463 40.83 17.29 9.20
N GLN A 464 40.46 18.49 9.64
CA GLN A 464 41.42 19.48 10.11
C GLN A 464 41.65 19.25 11.60
N ASN A 465 42.92 19.02 11.93
CA ASN A 465 43.53 18.95 13.26
C ASN A 465 43.30 17.66 14.05
N VAL A 466 44.13 16.63 13.82
CA VAL A 466 44.64 15.79 14.93
C VAL A 466 46.09 15.39 14.68
N THR A 467 46.92 15.81 15.63
CA THR A 467 48.32 15.46 15.85
C THR A 467 48.53 13.93 15.91
N HIS A 468 49.64 13.48 15.34
CA HIS A 468 50.19 12.12 15.35
C HIS A 468 49.75 11.20 16.51
N GLN A 469 49.04 10.10 16.19
CA GLN A 469 49.34 8.75 16.69
C GLN A 469 48.44 7.64 16.06
N GLN A 470 49.12 6.57 15.60
CA GLN A 470 48.69 5.17 15.39
C GLN A 470 47.82 4.79 14.16
N PRO A 471 48.47 4.24 13.09
CA PRO A 471 47.80 3.62 11.94
C PRO A 471 47.24 2.20 12.18
N ALA A 472 47.60 1.54 13.28
CA ALA A 472 47.35 0.10 13.45
C ALA A 472 45.89 -0.29 13.77
N LYS A 473 45.07 0.63 14.29
CA LYS A 473 43.69 0.32 14.73
C LYS A 473 42.65 0.39 13.61
N LEU A 474 42.95 1.07 12.50
CA LEU A 474 42.04 1.22 11.36
C LEU A 474 42.14 0.04 10.38
N GLU A 475 43.32 -0.56 10.22
CA GLU A 475 43.50 -1.76 9.38
C GLU A 475 42.79 -2.98 9.96
N GLN A 476 42.77 -3.12 11.29
CA GLN A 476 42.17 -4.28 11.96
C GLN A 476 40.63 -4.31 11.84
N ILE A 477 39.96 -3.15 11.92
CA ILE A 477 38.51 -3.03 11.74
C ILE A 477 38.13 -3.28 10.26
N CYS A 478 38.98 -2.86 9.33
CA CYS A 478 38.82 -3.14 7.90
C CYS A 478 38.98 -4.63 7.60
N GLU A 479 39.97 -5.30 8.20
CA GLU A 479 40.22 -6.72 7.98
C GLU A 479 39.11 -7.63 8.57
N GLU A 480 38.60 -7.28 9.75
CA GLU A 480 37.46 -7.97 10.38
C GLU A 480 36.19 -7.83 9.54
N SER A 481 35.86 -6.62 9.06
CA SER A 481 34.71 -6.40 8.17
C SER A 481 34.85 -7.12 6.82
N TRP A 482 36.05 -7.19 6.25
CA TRP A 482 36.33 -8.02 5.06
C TRP A 482 36.27 -9.53 5.34
N SER A 483 36.54 -9.96 6.56
CA SER A 483 36.40 -11.36 6.96
C SER A 483 34.92 -11.76 7.08
N ASP A 484 34.07 -10.86 7.58
CA ASP A 484 32.62 -11.06 7.70
C ASP A 484 31.93 -11.12 6.34
N ILE A 485 32.30 -10.22 5.41
CA ILE A 485 31.77 -10.27 4.04
C ILE A 485 32.16 -11.58 3.35
N ARG A 486 33.42 -12.03 3.50
CA ARG A 486 33.88 -13.32 2.94
C ARG A 486 33.17 -14.52 3.57
N LYS A 487 32.81 -14.43 4.86
CA LYS A 487 32.02 -15.45 5.56
C LYS A 487 30.59 -15.49 5.04
N GLN A 488 29.91 -14.35 4.95
CA GLN A 488 28.56 -14.25 4.38
C GLN A 488 28.51 -14.76 2.94
N LEU A 489 29.51 -14.45 2.11
CA LEU A 489 29.56 -14.91 0.73
C LEU A 489 29.73 -16.44 0.63
N ARG A 490 30.51 -17.05 1.53
CA ARG A 490 30.61 -18.52 1.61
C ARG A 490 29.32 -19.16 2.10
N GLU A 491 28.67 -18.57 3.09
CA GLU A 491 27.42 -19.07 3.65
C GLU A 491 26.28 -18.97 2.63
N SER A 492 26.17 -17.86 1.89
CA SER A 492 25.17 -17.69 0.83
C SER A 492 25.40 -18.66 -0.34
N THR A 493 26.65 -18.80 -0.77
CA THR A 493 27.02 -19.76 -1.83
C THR A 493 26.75 -21.20 -1.36
N GLY A 494 27.09 -21.54 -0.12
CA GLY A 494 26.84 -22.84 0.48
C GLY A 494 25.35 -23.16 0.60
N ALA A 495 24.53 -22.23 1.10
CA ALA A 495 23.09 -22.40 1.22
C ALA A 495 22.41 -22.60 -0.14
N THR A 496 22.83 -21.82 -1.15
CA THR A 496 22.31 -21.94 -2.51
C THR A 496 22.68 -23.27 -3.16
N LEU A 497 23.94 -23.72 -2.99
CA LEU A 497 24.40 -25.02 -3.48
C LEU A 497 23.64 -26.19 -2.82
N VAL A 498 23.39 -26.13 -1.51
CA VAL A 498 22.59 -27.15 -0.81
C VAL A 498 21.14 -27.16 -1.32
N GLY A 499 20.57 -26.00 -1.65
CA GLY A 499 19.26 -25.90 -2.29
C GLY A 499 19.21 -26.61 -3.64
N PHE A 500 20.16 -26.30 -4.53
CA PHE A 500 20.26 -26.96 -5.84
C PHE A 500 20.51 -28.46 -5.75
N GLU A 501 21.31 -28.92 -4.79
CA GLU A 501 21.56 -30.36 -4.61
C GLU A 501 20.31 -31.10 -4.12
N LYS A 502 19.49 -30.47 -3.26
CA LYS A 502 18.18 -31.02 -2.86
C LYS A 502 17.20 -31.10 -4.03
N GLU A 503 17.12 -30.05 -4.84
CA GLU A 503 16.29 -30.05 -6.04
C GLU A 503 16.75 -31.11 -7.05
N ARG A 504 18.06 -31.22 -7.27
CA ARG A 504 18.64 -32.26 -8.13
C ARG A 504 18.29 -33.65 -7.61
N ALA A 505 18.45 -33.91 -6.31
CA ALA A 505 18.08 -35.18 -5.71
C ALA A 505 16.57 -35.49 -5.88
N LEU A 506 15.71 -34.50 -5.64
CA LEU A 506 14.26 -34.65 -5.81
C LEU A 506 13.88 -34.94 -7.26
N LEU A 507 14.47 -34.22 -8.22
CA LEU A 507 14.26 -34.46 -9.65
C LEU A 507 14.73 -35.86 -10.07
N VAL A 508 15.89 -36.32 -9.58
CA VAL A 508 16.38 -37.68 -9.84
C VAL A 508 15.42 -38.73 -9.26
N THR A 509 14.93 -38.55 -8.03
CA THR A 509 13.95 -39.49 -7.46
C THR A 509 12.64 -39.50 -8.24
N ARG A 510 12.15 -38.34 -8.70
CA ARG A 510 10.95 -38.28 -9.53
C ARG A 510 11.15 -38.93 -10.91
N ALA A 511 12.31 -38.72 -11.53
CA ALA A 511 12.67 -39.33 -12.80
C ALA A 511 12.73 -40.86 -12.68
N THR A 512 13.39 -41.39 -11.65
CA THR A 512 13.47 -42.85 -11.43
C THR A 512 12.09 -43.49 -11.17
N VAL A 513 11.19 -42.81 -10.45
CA VAL A 513 9.80 -43.27 -10.28
C VAL A 513 9.04 -43.27 -11.62
N ALA A 514 9.20 -42.23 -12.42
CA ALA A 514 8.57 -42.16 -13.74
C ALA A 514 9.10 -43.26 -14.68
N GLU A 515 10.40 -43.52 -14.67
CA GLU A 515 11.01 -44.64 -15.41
C GLU A 515 10.45 -45.99 -14.98
N ALA A 516 10.28 -46.22 -13.67
CA ALA A 516 9.66 -47.44 -13.15
C ALA A 516 8.20 -47.59 -13.63
N GLN A 517 7.40 -46.52 -13.61
CA GLN A 517 6.03 -46.55 -14.12
C GLN A 517 5.95 -46.86 -15.61
N VAL A 518 6.88 -46.32 -16.41
CA VAL A 518 6.96 -46.64 -17.84
C VAL A 518 7.29 -48.12 -18.05
N LEU A 519 8.21 -48.69 -17.27
CA LEU A 519 8.52 -50.12 -17.32
C LEU A 519 7.31 -50.99 -16.93
N GLU A 520 6.55 -50.60 -15.92
CA GLU A 520 5.31 -51.30 -15.52
C GLU A 520 4.26 -51.28 -16.63
N LEU A 521 4.05 -50.12 -17.26
CA LEU A 521 3.13 -49.99 -18.39
C LEU A 521 3.58 -50.80 -19.61
N GLN A 522 4.88 -50.82 -19.87
CA GLN A 522 5.46 -51.63 -20.95
C GLN A 522 5.24 -53.13 -20.69
N ASP A 523 5.54 -53.61 -19.49
CA ASP A 523 5.30 -55.01 -19.09
C ASP A 523 3.81 -55.38 -19.13
N TYR A 524 2.92 -54.45 -18.77
CA TYR A 524 1.48 -54.63 -18.94
C TYR A 524 1.09 -54.79 -20.42
N ILE A 525 1.58 -53.91 -21.29
CA ILE A 525 1.35 -54.00 -22.74
C ILE A 525 1.86 -55.34 -23.27
N ASP A 526 3.08 -55.73 -22.93
CA ASP A 526 3.71 -56.97 -23.42
C ASP A 526 2.95 -58.21 -22.93
N LYS A 527 2.49 -58.23 -21.68
CA LYS A 527 1.62 -59.30 -21.15
C LYS A 527 0.28 -59.37 -21.87
N HIS A 528 -0.32 -58.22 -22.23
CA HIS A 528 -1.61 -58.17 -22.91
C HIS A 528 -1.50 -58.51 -24.40
N LEU A 529 -0.44 -58.07 -25.07
CA LEU A 529 -0.10 -58.48 -26.44
C LEU A 529 0.19 -59.97 -26.50
N GLY A 530 1.06 -60.50 -25.62
CA GLY A 530 1.36 -61.93 -25.57
C GLY A 530 0.16 -62.82 -25.18
N ARG A 531 -0.87 -62.27 -24.51
CA ARG A 531 -2.15 -62.95 -24.30
C ARG A 531 -3.02 -62.95 -25.56
N ARG A 532 -3.08 -61.83 -26.29
CA ARG A 532 -3.78 -61.74 -27.57
C ARG A 532 -3.16 -62.63 -28.64
N ASP A 533 -1.84 -62.68 -28.71
CA ASP A 533 -1.12 -63.54 -29.66
C ASP A 533 -1.36 -65.01 -29.36
N ARG A 534 -1.35 -65.42 -28.09
CA ARG A 534 -1.74 -66.77 -27.67
C ARG A 534 -3.20 -67.08 -27.99
N ALA A 535 -4.11 -66.14 -27.79
CA ALA A 535 -5.51 -66.32 -28.17
C ALA A 535 -5.67 -66.47 -29.69
N PHE A 536 -4.94 -65.68 -30.48
CA PHE A 536 -4.93 -65.76 -31.94
C PHE A 536 -4.36 -67.10 -32.44
N LEU A 537 -3.28 -67.59 -31.82
CA LEU A 537 -2.70 -68.91 -32.10
C LEU A 537 -3.64 -70.05 -31.72
N ASN A 538 -4.36 -69.94 -30.60
CA ASN A 538 -5.35 -70.95 -30.21
C ASN A 538 -6.56 -70.95 -31.15
N LEU A 539 -7.00 -69.77 -31.61
CA LEU A 539 -8.06 -69.64 -32.62
C LEU A 539 -7.65 -70.23 -33.97
N SER A 540 -6.42 -69.98 -34.42
CA SER A 540 -5.90 -70.54 -35.67
C SER A 540 -5.62 -72.05 -35.60
N ALA A 541 -5.23 -72.58 -34.43
CA ALA A 541 -5.12 -74.02 -34.19
C ALA A 541 -6.49 -74.72 -34.06
N SER A 542 -7.54 -74.00 -33.64
CA SER A 542 -8.91 -74.54 -33.55
C SER A 542 -9.68 -74.55 -34.87
N GLN A 543 -9.15 -73.92 -35.93
CA GLN A 543 -9.74 -74.04 -37.26
C GLN A 543 -9.40 -75.41 -37.86
N PRO A 544 -10.40 -76.26 -38.20
CA PRO A 544 -10.11 -77.52 -38.85
C PRO A 544 -9.56 -77.24 -40.25
N LYS A 545 -8.39 -77.83 -40.57
CA LYS A 545 -7.87 -77.97 -41.94
C LYS A 545 -9.04 -78.44 -42.83
N ARG A 546 -9.64 -77.52 -43.60
CA ARG A 546 -10.47 -77.89 -44.74
C ARG A 546 -9.53 -78.56 -45.74
N ARG A 547 -9.49 -79.90 -45.68
CA ARG A 547 -8.90 -80.73 -46.74
C ARG A 547 -9.61 -80.33 -48.03
N GLY A 548 -8.83 -79.85 -48.99
CA GLY A 548 -9.24 -79.82 -50.37
C GLY A 548 -9.31 -81.25 -50.91
N THR A 549 -10.45 -81.58 -51.48
CA THR A 549 -10.71 -82.60 -52.52
C THR A 549 -11.87 -81.98 -53.33
N GLY A 550 -11.79 -81.83 -54.65
CA GLY A 550 -11.38 -82.87 -55.58
C GLY A 550 -12.59 -83.75 -55.79
#